data_AF-A0A453A8C6-F1
#
_entry.id   AF-A0A453A8C6-F1
#
_cell.length_a   1.000
_cell.length_b   1.000
_cell.length_c   1.000
_cell.angle_alpha   90.00
_cell.angle_beta   90.00
_cell.angle_gamma   90.00
#
_symmetry.space_group_name_H-M   'P 1'
#
loop_
_entity.id
_entity.type
_entity.pdbx_description
1 polymer ?
#
loop_
_entity_poly.entity_id
_entity_poly.type
_entity_poly.pdbx_seq_one_letter_code
_entity_poly.pdbx_strand_id
1 'polypeptide(L)'
;CGGLTCRTASASTSGMHGRRPTTPALFSEAAADATANLRATLTEIRLDLRTGMSRRRELASGLSLEAGTVNRTLLGRRTRYAYLAIAEPWPRCRGVAKVDLATGEAVAVHQYGTGRFGGEASFVPAADDDEREDEGHVVVMVHDEAASTSELAVLDAVTMEAVTT
;
A
#
# COMPACT_ATOMS: atom_id res chain seq x y z
N CYS A 1 22.79 2.63 19.72
CA CYS A 1 22.93 1.30 19.13
C CYS A 1 21.58 0.89 18.53
N GLY A 2 21.35 1.21 17.25
CA GLY A 2 20.03 1.12 16.61
C GLY A 2 19.89 -0.13 15.76
N GLY A 3 18.87 -0.95 16.03
CA GLY A 3 18.44 -1.99 15.10
C GLY A 3 17.86 -1.37 13.84
N LEU A 4 18.11 -1.97 12.69
CA LEU A 4 17.53 -1.52 11.43
C LEU A 4 16.09 -2.01 11.37
N THR A 5 15.13 -1.09 11.19
CA THR A 5 13.73 -1.45 10.91
C THR A 5 13.47 -1.23 9.44
N CYS A 6 13.23 -2.31 8.71
CA CYS A 6 12.84 -2.26 7.30
C CYS A 6 11.34 -2.58 7.22
N ARG A 7 10.59 -1.76 6.48
CA ARG A 7 9.15 -1.97 6.27
C ARG A 7 8.95 -2.19 4.79
N THR A 8 8.38 -3.32 4.43
CA THR A 8 8.14 -3.70 3.04
C THR A 8 6.74 -4.28 2.89
N ALA A 9 6.09 -3.98 1.77
CA ALA A 9 4.95 -4.76 1.33
C ALA A 9 5.47 -6.07 0.74
N SER A 10 4.89 -7.20 1.12
CA SER A 10 5.22 -8.51 0.54
C SER A 10 3.93 -9.25 0.20
N ALA A 11 3.82 -9.77 -1.02
CA ALA A 11 2.72 -10.64 -1.40
C ALA A 11 2.83 -12.00 -0.70
N SER A 12 1.72 -12.48 -0.13
CA SER A 12 1.64 -13.78 0.52
C SER A 12 0.35 -14.51 0.14
N THR A 13 0.46 -15.79 -0.21
CA THR A 13 -0.70 -16.69 -0.34
C THR A 13 -1.13 -17.15 1.04
N SER A 14 -2.41 -17.00 1.38
CA SER A 14 -2.94 -17.62 2.60
C SER A 14 -3.36 -19.05 2.27
N GLY A 15 -2.52 -20.03 2.65
CA GLY A 15 -2.86 -21.45 2.70
C GLY A 15 -2.53 -22.29 1.45
N MET A 16 -1.41 -23.01 1.49
CA MET A 16 -1.31 -24.37 0.93
C MET A 16 -0.25 -25.16 1.69
N HIS A 17 -0.68 -26.22 2.40
CA HIS A 17 0.22 -27.26 2.87
C HIS A 17 0.83 -27.99 1.67
N GLY A 18 2.17 -27.97 1.60
CA GLY A 18 3.04 -28.91 0.88
C GLY A 18 2.53 -29.54 -0.41
N ARG A 19 2.67 -28.83 -1.54
CA ARG A 19 2.92 -29.43 -2.86
C ARG A 19 3.53 -28.39 -3.80
N ARG A 20 4.58 -28.78 -4.53
CA ARG A 20 5.26 -27.93 -5.53
C ARG A 20 4.23 -27.42 -6.56
N PRO A 21 4.00 -26.10 -6.70
CA PRO A 21 3.18 -25.59 -7.78
C PRO A 21 4.06 -25.37 -9.02
N THR A 22 3.67 -25.97 -10.13
CA THR A 22 4.00 -25.46 -11.47
C THR A 22 3.27 -24.15 -11.64
N THR A 23 3.97 -23.02 -11.58
CA THR A 23 3.38 -21.67 -11.64
C THR A 23 2.73 -21.43 -13.00
N PRO A 24 1.39 -21.32 -13.13
CA PRO A 24 0.82 -20.69 -14.31
C PRO A 24 1.15 -19.19 -14.29
N ALA A 25 1.28 -18.58 -15.47
CA ALA A 25 1.54 -17.15 -15.58
C ALA A 25 0.45 -16.36 -14.83
N LEU A 26 0.88 -15.47 -13.92
CA LEU A 26 0.02 -14.63 -13.05
C LEU A 26 -0.99 -13.74 -13.81
N PHE A 27 -0.85 -13.63 -15.13
CA PHE A 27 -1.65 -12.76 -16.00
C PHE A 27 -2.54 -13.53 -17.00
N SER A 28 -2.78 -14.83 -16.79
CA SER A 28 -3.70 -15.63 -17.62
C SER A 28 -5.09 -15.72 -16.98
N GLU A 29 -6.16 -15.83 -17.79
CA GLU A 29 -7.53 -16.07 -17.30
C GLU A 29 -7.65 -17.32 -16.42
N ALA A 30 -6.83 -18.36 -16.66
CA ALA A 30 -6.78 -19.55 -15.80
C ALA A 30 -6.20 -19.27 -14.40
N ALA A 31 -5.50 -18.14 -14.22
CA ALA A 31 -4.96 -17.69 -12.93
C ALA A 31 -5.97 -16.86 -12.12
N ALA A 32 -7.10 -16.42 -12.70
CA ALA A 32 -8.12 -15.64 -11.99
C ALA A 32 -8.71 -16.41 -10.80
N ASP A 33 -8.92 -17.72 -10.95
CA ASP A 33 -9.45 -18.60 -9.89
C ASP A 33 -8.36 -18.94 -8.83
N ALA A 34 -7.09 -18.99 -9.25
CA ALA A 34 -5.95 -19.24 -8.35
C ALA A 34 -5.51 -18.00 -7.55
N THR A 35 -5.86 -16.80 -8.03
CA THR A 35 -5.48 -15.50 -7.42
C THR A 35 -6.55 -14.96 -6.48
N ALA A 36 -7.73 -15.57 -6.41
CA ALA A 36 -8.83 -15.19 -5.52
C ALA A 36 -8.43 -15.09 -4.03
N ASN A 37 -7.38 -15.82 -3.62
CA ASN A 37 -6.84 -15.82 -2.25
C ASN A 37 -5.43 -15.19 -2.13
N LEU A 38 -4.95 -14.49 -3.15
CA LEU A 38 -3.68 -13.75 -3.05
C LEU A 38 -3.91 -12.44 -2.31
N ARG A 39 -3.11 -12.21 -1.26
CA ARG A 39 -3.14 -10.97 -0.50
C ARG A 39 -1.75 -10.35 -0.41
N ALA A 40 -1.66 -9.07 -0.73
CA ALA A 40 -0.46 -8.28 -0.50
C ALA A 40 -0.45 -7.79 0.95
N THR A 41 0.50 -8.27 1.75
CA THR A 41 0.52 -8.00 3.18
C THR A 41 1.62 -7.00 3.51
N LEU A 42 1.23 -5.83 4.04
CA LEU A 42 2.18 -4.88 4.58
C LEU A 42 2.84 -5.43 5.84
N THR A 43 4.17 -5.50 5.86
CA THR A 43 4.92 -6.17 6.91
C THR A 43 6.00 -5.26 7.49
N GLU A 44 6.09 -5.21 8.82
CA GLU A 44 7.24 -4.66 9.53
C GLU A 44 8.26 -5.77 9.83
N ILE A 45 9.50 -5.57 9.39
CA ILE A 45 10.62 -6.46 9.67
C ILE A 45 11.65 -5.71 10.52
N ARG A 46 11.91 -6.21 11.73
CA ARG A 46 12.95 -5.68 12.62
C ARG A 46 14.17 -6.59 12.59
N LEU A 47 15.35 -6.02 12.36
CA LEU A 47 16.61 -6.74 12.29
C LEU A 47 17.51 -6.30 13.45
N ASP A 48 17.90 -7.24 14.30
CA ASP A 48 18.93 -7.03 15.31
C ASP A 48 20.29 -7.46 14.74
N LEU A 49 21.11 -6.48 14.38
CA LEU A 49 22.41 -6.71 13.78
C LEU A 49 23.46 -7.26 14.76
N ARG A 50 23.23 -7.14 16.08
CA ARG A 50 24.14 -7.69 17.10
C ARG A 50 23.90 -9.18 17.31
N THR A 51 22.64 -9.61 17.27
CA THR A 51 22.27 -11.02 17.49
C THR A 51 22.04 -11.80 16.20
N GLY A 52 21.88 -11.11 15.06
CA GLY A 52 21.52 -11.71 13.79
C GLY A 52 20.04 -12.15 13.70
N MET A 53 19.23 -11.86 14.73
CA MET A 53 17.82 -12.27 14.75
C MET A 53 16.91 -11.26 14.03
N SER A 54 15.82 -11.77 13.45
CA SER A 54 14.75 -10.96 12.90
C SER A 54 13.42 -11.19 13.63
N ARG A 55 12.54 -10.19 13.55
CA ARG A 55 11.12 -10.29 13.94
C ARG A 55 10.26 -9.70 12.84
N ARG A 56 9.09 -10.30 12.65
CA ARG A 56 8.11 -9.91 11.63
C ARG A 56 6.76 -9.66 12.28
N ARG A 57 6.05 -8.61 11.87
CA ARG A 57 4.62 -8.45 12.16
C ARG A 57 3.87 -7.88 10.95
N GLU A 58 2.62 -8.31 10.77
CA GLU A 58 1.68 -7.72 9.80
C GLU A 58 1.17 -6.37 10.31
N LEU A 59 1.00 -5.43 9.39
CA LEU A 59 0.37 -4.12 9.62
C LEU A 59 -0.91 -4.03 8.77
N ALA A 60 -1.87 -3.22 9.22
CA ALA A 60 -3.15 -3.00 8.56
C ALA A 60 -3.84 -4.32 8.17
N SER A 61 -3.93 -5.24 9.14
CA SER A 61 -4.55 -6.54 8.94
C SER A 61 -5.98 -6.39 8.45
N GLY A 62 -6.33 -7.13 7.40
CA GLY A 62 -7.61 -7.05 6.70
C GLY A 62 -7.52 -6.41 5.31
N LEU A 63 -6.47 -5.65 5.01
CA LEU A 63 -6.29 -5.02 3.69
C LEU A 63 -5.22 -5.73 2.85
N SER A 64 -5.45 -5.85 1.55
CA SER A 64 -4.43 -6.18 0.55
C SER A 64 -3.75 -4.89 0.09
N LEU A 65 -2.50 -4.64 0.50
CA LEU A 65 -1.79 -3.37 0.28
C LEU A 65 -0.55 -3.56 -0.61
N GLU A 66 -0.46 -2.77 -1.68
CA GLU A 66 0.60 -2.81 -2.69
C GLU A 66 0.98 -1.37 -3.14
N ALA A 67 2.01 -1.20 -3.98
CA ALA A 67 2.35 0.02 -4.71
C ALA A 67 2.20 1.29 -3.87
N GLY A 68 2.99 1.33 -2.79
CA GLY A 68 2.89 2.37 -1.79
C GLY A 68 4.11 3.28 -1.73
N THR A 69 3.89 4.44 -1.13
CA THR A 69 4.89 5.48 -0.95
C THR A 69 4.91 5.96 0.51
N VAL A 70 5.98 6.64 0.87
CA VAL A 70 6.15 7.36 2.15
C VAL A 70 6.59 8.78 1.83
N ASN A 71 6.66 9.65 2.83
CA ASN A 71 7.25 10.97 2.63
C ASN A 71 8.70 10.85 2.13
N ARG A 72 8.94 11.26 0.88
CA ARG A 72 10.22 11.06 0.18
C ARG A 72 11.38 11.82 0.82
N THR A 73 11.08 12.90 1.54
CA THR A 73 12.09 13.68 2.30
C THR A 73 12.67 12.91 3.49
N LEU A 74 11.99 11.83 3.91
CA LEU A 74 12.35 10.98 5.04
C LEU A 74 12.81 9.58 4.60
N LEU A 75 13.14 9.37 3.32
CA LEU A 75 13.62 8.06 2.84
C LEU A 75 14.86 7.61 3.60
N GLY A 76 14.88 6.33 4.00
CA GLY A 76 15.94 5.76 4.83
C GLY A 76 15.89 6.17 6.30
N ARG A 77 15.01 7.10 6.68
CA ARG A 77 14.74 7.50 8.06
C ARG A 77 13.43 6.88 8.54
N ARG A 78 13.17 6.96 9.84
CA ARG A 78 11.90 6.47 10.41
C ARG A 78 10.76 7.38 9.96
N THR A 79 9.83 6.82 9.19
CA THR A 79 8.55 7.44 8.82
C THR A 79 7.42 6.86 9.67
N ARG A 80 6.39 7.67 9.92
CA ARG A 80 5.16 7.31 10.58
C ARG A 80 4.05 6.96 9.60
N TYR A 81 3.99 7.57 8.42
CA TYR A 81 2.89 7.35 7.49
C TYR A 81 3.35 6.71 6.19
N ALA A 82 2.53 5.79 5.69
CA ALA A 82 2.64 5.24 4.35
C ALA A 82 1.28 5.30 3.64
N TYR A 83 1.30 5.54 2.34
CA TYR A 83 0.13 5.59 1.48
C TYR A 83 0.23 4.45 0.47
N LEU A 84 -0.68 3.49 0.52
CA LEU A 84 -0.60 2.25 -0.26
C LEU A 84 -1.90 2.01 -1.03
N ALA A 85 -1.77 1.45 -2.23
CA ALA A 85 -2.91 1.03 -3.03
C ALA A 85 -3.61 -0.18 -2.38
N ILE A 86 -4.94 -0.17 -2.36
CA ILE A 86 -5.76 -1.29 -1.87
C ILE A 86 -6.07 -2.21 -3.05
N ALA A 87 -5.30 -3.29 -3.17
CA ALA A 87 -5.33 -4.25 -4.28
C ALA A 87 -6.46 -5.28 -4.12
N GLU A 88 -7.71 -4.79 -4.16
CA GLU A 88 -8.94 -5.56 -4.04
C GLU A 88 -9.98 -5.05 -5.07
N PRO A 89 -10.57 -5.90 -5.92
CA PRO A 89 -10.17 -7.28 -6.20
C PRO A 89 -8.84 -7.32 -6.96
N TRP A 90 -7.93 -8.21 -6.57
CA TRP A 90 -6.66 -8.36 -7.28
C TRP A 90 -6.89 -8.75 -8.76
N PRO A 91 -6.16 -8.15 -9.74
CA PRO A 91 -5.05 -7.20 -9.60
C PRO A 91 -5.45 -5.71 -9.63
N ARG A 92 -6.74 -5.38 -9.54
CA ARG A 92 -7.20 -3.98 -9.56
C ARG A 92 -7.07 -3.32 -8.19
N CYS A 93 -6.78 -2.02 -8.17
CA CYS A 93 -6.71 -1.25 -6.93
C CYS A 93 -7.93 -0.34 -6.78
N ARG A 94 -8.78 -0.58 -5.76
CA ARG A 94 -10.04 0.15 -5.55
C ARG A 94 -9.92 1.45 -4.74
N GLY A 95 -8.72 1.75 -4.25
CA GLY A 95 -8.51 2.90 -3.37
C GLY A 95 -7.09 3.02 -2.84
N VAL A 96 -6.89 3.98 -1.94
CA VAL A 96 -5.63 4.22 -1.23
C VAL A 96 -5.88 4.15 0.28
N ALA A 97 -5.02 3.47 1.01
CA ALA A 97 -4.98 3.47 2.46
C ALA A 97 -3.82 4.31 2.98
N LYS A 98 -4.09 5.16 3.98
CA LYS A 98 -3.08 5.77 4.83
C LYS A 98 -2.88 4.89 6.06
N VAL A 99 -1.66 4.40 6.25
CA VAL A 99 -1.28 3.52 7.35
C VAL A 99 -0.37 4.26 8.33
N ASP A 100 -0.74 4.30 9.60
CA ASP A 100 0.17 4.69 10.68
C ASP A 100 1.07 3.49 11.00
N LEU A 101 2.34 3.61 10.63
CA LEU A 101 3.38 2.62 10.78
C LEU A 101 3.79 2.41 12.25
N ALA A 102 3.58 3.39 13.13
CA ALA A 102 3.87 3.24 14.54
C ALA A 102 2.86 2.32 15.21
N THR A 103 1.55 2.58 15.03
CA THR A 103 0.47 1.73 15.56
C THR A 103 0.36 0.43 14.77
N GLY A 104 0.54 0.51 13.45
CA GLY A 104 0.33 -0.58 12.51
C GLY A 104 -1.10 -0.64 11.97
N GLU A 105 -1.86 0.44 12.05
CA GLU A 105 -3.27 0.49 11.66
C GLU A 105 -3.47 1.36 10.40
N ALA A 106 -4.46 1.01 9.57
CA ALA A 106 -4.95 1.90 8.53
C ALA A 106 -5.80 2.98 9.19
N VAL A 107 -5.33 4.22 9.19
CA VAL A 107 -5.97 5.35 9.88
C VAL A 107 -6.96 6.09 8.99
N ALA A 108 -6.85 5.95 7.66
CA ALA A 108 -7.82 6.47 6.71
C ALA A 108 -7.78 5.66 5.40
N VAL A 109 -8.90 5.62 4.69
CA VAL A 109 -9.04 4.94 3.38
C VAL A 109 -9.85 5.82 2.45
N HIS A 110 -9.32 6.07 1.26
CA HIS A 110 -10.04 6.67 0.15
C HIS A 110 -10.44 5.59 -0.86
N GLN A 111 -11.73 5.44 -1.15
CA GLN A 111 -12.24 4.50 -2.16
C GLN A 111 -12.66 5.28 -3.41
N TYR A 112 -12.29 4.80 -4.59
CA TYR A 112 -12.60 5.50 -5.85
C TYR A 112 -14.08 5.38 -6.27
N GLY A 113 -14.78 4.38 -5.73
CA GLY A 113 -16.16 4.05 -6.10
C GLY A 113 -16.24 2.84 -7.05
N THR A 114 -17.47 2.45 -7.39
CA THR A 114 -17.74 1.26 -8.20
C THR A 114 -17.21 1.42 -9.62
N GLY A 115 -16.50 0.41 -10.14
CA GLY A 115 -15.97 0.42 -11.51
C GLY A 115 -14.79 1.38 -11.73
N ARG A 116 -14.27 1.98 -10.66
CA ARG A 116 -13.14 2.91 -10.69
C ARG A 116 -11.92 2.29 -10.02
N PHE A 117 -10.81 2.29 -10.73
CA PHE A 117 -9.58 1.63 -10.28
C PHE A 117 -8.37 2.50 -10.57
N GLY A 118 -7.43 2.50 -9.62
CA GLY A 118 -6.17 3.23 -9.74
C GLY A 118 -4.97 2.30 -9.66
N GLY A 119 -3.81 2.89 -9.34
CA GLY A 119 -2.55 2.19 -9.16
C GLY A 119 -1.74 2.79 -8.01
N GLU A 120 -0.45 2.99 -8.26
CA GLU A 120 0.49 3.56 -7.28
C GLU A 120 0.06 4.96 -6.82
N ALA A 121 -0.02 5.13 -5.51
CA ALA A 121 -0.24 6.43 -4.89
C ALA A 121 1.10 7.14 -4.70
N SER A 122 1.18 8.42 -5.07
CA SER A 122 2.38 9.25 -4.87
C SER A 122 2.12 10.36 -3.86
N PHE A 123 2.95 10.47 -2.84
CA PHE A 123 2.86 11.52 -1.84
C PHE A 123 3.74 12.71 -2.25
N VAL A 124 3.14 13.90 -2.23
CA VAL A 124 3.77 15.17 -2.52
C VAL A 124 3.70 16.02 -1.25
N PRO A 125 4.83 16.30 -0.58
CA PRO A 125 4.83 17.14 0.62
C PRO A 125 4.38 18.57 0.28
N ALA A 126 3.83 19.27 1.27
CA ALA A 126 3.61 20.71 1.18
C ALA A 126 4.93 21.45 0.90
N ALA A 127 4.84 22.63 0.28
CA ALA A 127 6.00 23.41 -0.15
C ALA A 127 6.72 24.11 1.02
N ASP A 128 5.99 24.42 2.08
CA ASP A 128 6.53 25.08 3.27
C ASP A 128 7.17 24.04 4.20
N ASP A 129 8.10 24.48 5.05
CA ASP A 129 8.78 23.68 6.09
C ASP A 129 7.79 23.32 7.22
N ASP A 130 6.67 22.69 6.88
CA ASP A 130 5.71 22.21 7.84
C ASP A 130 6.29 21.05 8.65
N GLU A 131 6.10 21.13 9.97
CA GLU A 131 6.66 20.15 10.91
C GLU A 131 5.97 18.78 10.82
N ARG A 132 4.83 18.68 10.14
CA ARG A 132 4.03 17.48 10.07
C ARG A 132 4.40 16.60 8.88
N GLU A 133 4.76 15.35 9.18
CA GLU A 133 5.16 14.36 8.18
C GLU A 133 4.10 14.12 7.07
N ASP A 134 2.81 14.22 7.42
CA ASP A 134 1.68 13.95 6.54
C ASP A 134 1.06 15.20 5.90
N GLU A 135 1.71 16.35 6.02
CA GLU A 135 1.25 17.61 5.42
C GLU A 135 1.63 17.64 3.93
N GLY A 136 0.60 17.66 3.08
CA GLY A 136 0.75 17.55 1.65
C GLY A 136 -0.42 16.83 1.00
N HIS A 137 -0.17 16.27 -0.18
CA HIS A 137 -1.19 15.65 -1.01
C HIS A 137 -0.79 14.24 -1.43
N VAL A 138 -1.78 13.37 -1.61
CA VAL A 138 -1.63 12.10 -2.30
C VAL A 138 -2.22 12.23 -3.69
N VAL A 139 -1.44 11.91 -4.71
CA VAL A 139 -1.82 12.00 -6.11
C VAL A 139 -1.89 10.60 -6.70
N VAL A 140 -2.97 10.29 -7.41
CA VAL A 140 -3.18 8.98 -8.04
C VAL A 140 -3.98 9.11 -9.33
N MET A 141 -3.59 8.35 -10.36
CA MET A 141 -4.38 8.21 -11.58
C MET A 141 -5.50 7.19 -11.35
N VAL A 142 -6.75 7.58 -11.63
CA VAL A 142 -7.93 6.73 -11.50
C VAL A 142 -8.55 6.55 -12.88
N HIS A 143 -8.89 5.31 -13.22
CA HIS A 143 -9.59 4.96 -14.44
C HIS A 143 -11.03 4.56 -14.12
N ASP A 144 -11.99 5.20 -14.80
CA ASP A 144 -13.39 4.83 -14.80
C ASP A 144 -13.67 3.90 -15.98
N GLU A 145 -13.91 2.62 -15.69
CA GLU A 145 -14.16 1.61 -16.71
C GLU A 145 -15.47 1.87 -17.47
N ALA A 146 -16.48 2.45 -16.81
CA ALA A 146 -17.80 2.70 -17.42
C ALA A 146 -17.75 3.88 -18.40
N ALA A 147 -17.07 4.96 -18.02
CA ALA A 147 -16.86 6.13 -18.89
C ALA A 147 -15.70 5.93 -19.88
N SER A 148 -14.83 4.93 -19.66
CA SER A 148 -13.57 4.74 -20.40
C SER A 148 -12.67 5.97 -20.38
N THR A 149 -12.65 6.67 -19.25
CA THR A 149 -11.85 7.88 -19.02
C THR A 149 -10.92 7.69 -17.84
N SER A 150 -9.88 8.52 -17.78
CA SER A 150 -8.98 8.56 -16.63
C SER A 150 -8.87 9.99 -16.10
N GLU A 151 -8.70 10.11 -14.79
CA GLU A 151 -8.57 11.39 -14.11
C GLU A 151 -7.41 11.33 -13.10
N LEU A 152 -6.94 12.52 -12.70
CA LEU A 152 -5.89 12.65 -11.70
C LEU A 152 -6.54 13.07 -10.38
N ALA A 153 -6.75 12.12 -9.49
CA ALA A 153 -7.27 12.41 -8.17
C ALA A 153 -6.17 13.00 -7.27
N VAL A 154 -6.48 14.12 -6.62
CA VAL A 154 -5.63 14.77 -5.62
C VAL A 154 -6.36 14.70 -4.28
N LEU A 155 -5.75 14.02 -3.32
CA LEU A 155 -6.28 13.83 -1.98
C LEU A 155 -5.48 14.66 -0.99
N ASP A 156 -6.16 15.27 -0.03
CA ASP A 156 -5.51 15.84 1.14
C ASP A 156 -4.89 14.68 1.94
N ALA A 157 -3.58 14.71 2.18
CA ALA A 157 -2.89 13.56 2.76
C ALA A 157 -3.18 13.38 4.27
N VAL A 158 -3.69 14.41 4.95
CA VAL A 158 -4.05 14.35 6.36
C VAL A 158 -5.37 13.58 6.53
N THR A 159 -6.38 13.99 5.78
CA THR A 159 -7.78 13.51 5.85
C THR A 159 -8.09 12.35 4.91
N MET A 160 -7.32 12.19 3.83
CA MET A 160 -7.59 11.31 2.69
C MET A 160 -8.90 11.63 1.94
N GLU A 161 -9.40 12.86 2.08
CA GLU A 161 -10.53 13.36 1.30
C GLU A 161 -10.06 13.92 -0.05
N ALA A 162 -10.90 13.80 -1.08
CA ALA A 162 -10.58 14.34 -2.40
C ALA A 162 -10.70 15.86 -2.40
N VAL A 163 -9.63 16.53 -2.84
CA VAL A 163 -9.59 17.98 -3.05
C VAL A 163 -10.04 18.31 -4.48
N THR A 164 -9.57 17.53 -5.47
CA THR A 164 -9.98 17.63 -6.86
C THR A 164 -9.80 16.30 -7.59
N THR A 165 -10.54 16.10 -8.67
CA THR A 165 -10.51 14.94 -9.58
C THR A 165 -10.59 15.40 -11.02
#